data_AF-A0A2V9WBJ1-F1
#
_entry.id   AF-A0A2V9WBJ1-F1
#
_cell.length_a   1.000
_cell.length_b   1.000
_cell.length_c   1.000
_cell.angle_alpha   90.00
_cell.angle_beta   90.00
_cell.angle_gamma   90.00
#
_symmetry.space_group_name_H-M   'P 1'
#
loop_
_entity.id
_entity.type
_entity.pdbx_description
1 polymer ?
#
loop_
_entity_poly.entity_id
_entity_poly.type
_entity_poly.pdbx_seq_one_letter_code
_entity_poly.pdbx_strand_id
1 'polypeptide(L)'
;MPVRLSVLGSYDQATKFVDQLNRYLLLLGLAAILIGSGLVFLISHTFTRPLGSLVAGVRALEAGDFHHPLDPRGGDEVAELTRAFDRMRTSLLKSQRDLLESEQLATIGRMASSISHDLRHSLAAIVANSEFLCDSHLTPVQREELYQEVRSGVNLMTDLIDSLLEFAR
;
A
#
# COMPACT_ATOMS: atom_id res chain seq x y z
N MET A 1 82.93 -17.84 61.99
CA MET A 1 81.66 -18.02 61.25
C MET A 1 81.01 -16.66 61.08
N PRO A 2 80.72 -16.16 59.86
CA PRO A 2 79.97 -14.91 59.72
C PRO A 2 78.47 -15.19 59.67
N VAL A 3 77.72 -14.45 60.48
CA VAL A 3 76.25 -14.48 60.51
C VAL A 3 75.73 -13.75 59.26
N ARG A 4 74.96 -14.45 58.43
CA ARG A 4 74.35 -13.92 57.21
C ARG A 4 72.96 -13.38 57.56
N LEU A 5 72.81 -12.07 57.69
CA LEU A 5 71.49 -11.43 57.77
C LEU A 5 70.94 -11.29 56.34
N SER A 6 69.98 -12.14 55.98
CA SER A 6 69.14 -11.91 54.80
C SER A 6 68.09 -10.87 55.17
N VAL A 7 68.29 -9.63 54.73
CA VAL A 7 67.29 -8.57 54.81
C VAL A 7 66.09 -9.01 53.96
N LEU A 8 64.99 -9.37 54.60
CA LEU A 8 63.66 -9.50 53.99
C LEU A 8 63.22 -8.09 53.57
N GLY A 9 63.82 -7.57 52.50
CA GLY A 9 63.43 -6.33 51.87
C GLY A 9 62.04 -6.47 51.27
N SER A 10 61.03 -5.97 51.99
CA SER A 10 59.78 -5.43 51.45
C SER A 10 59.08 -6.26 50.35
N TYR A 11 58.68 -7.50 50.65
CA TYR A 11 57.63 -8.17 49.86
C TYR A 11 56.34 -7.33 49.78
N ASP A 12 56.13 -6.47 50.79
CA ASP A 12 54.98 -5.58 50.93
C ASP A 12 54.89 -4.48 49.84
N GLN A 13 56.02 -4.16 49.18
CA GLN A 13 56.02 -3.21 48.05
C GLN A 13 55.71 -3.90 46.72
N ALA A 14 56.12 -5.17 46.57
CA ALA A 14 55.78 -5.99 45.41
C ALA A 14 54.28 -6.36 45.41
N THR A 15 53.69 -6.67 46.58
CA THR A 15 52.25 -6.96 46.69
C THR A 15 51.38 -5.74 46.39
N LYS A 16 51.72 -4.56 46.93
CA LYS A 16 50.98 -3.31 46.64
C LYS A 16 51.02 -2.92 45.16
N PHE A 17 52.15 -3.15 44.49
CA PHE A 17 52.27 -2.93 43.04
C PHE A 17 51.35 -3.88 42.25
N VAL A 18 51.35 -5.16 42.61
CA VAL A 18 50.48 -6.18 41.99
C VAL A 18 49.00 -5.86 42.22
N ASP A 19 48.59 -5.45 43.42
CA ASP A 19 47.20 -5.08 43.72
C ASP A 19 46.75 -3.84 42.93
N GLN A 20 47.62 -2.85 42.79
CA GLN A 20 47.33 -1.65 42.01
C GLN A 20 47.18 -1.98 40.52
N LEU A 21 48.04 -2.85 39.99
CA LEU A 21 47.94 -3.34 38.61
C LEU A 21 46.64 -4.12 38.39
N ASN A 22 46.30 -5.03 39.31
CA ASN A 22 45.08 -5.81 39.26
C ASN A 22 43.83 -4.92 39.28
N ARG A 23 43.80 -3.89 40.13
CA ARG A 23 42.70 -2.91 40.16
C ARG A 23 42.56 -2.15 38.84
N TYR A 24 43.65 -1.73 38.20
CA TYR A 24 43.58 -1.08 36.89
C TYR A 24 43.10 -2.04 35.79
N LEU A 25 43.54 -3.31 35.81
CA LEU A 25 43.05 -4.33 34.87
C LEU A 25 41.56 -4.58 35.03
N LEU A 26 41.06 -4.66 36.28
CA LEU A 26 39.62 -4.80 36.56
C LEU A 26 38.83 -3.59 36.07
N LEU A 27 39.31 -2.37 36.33
CA LEU A 27 38.66 -1.14 35.87
C LEU A 27 38.62 -1.07 34.33
N LEU A 28 39.72 -1.41 33.67
CA LEU A 28 39.79 -1.47 32.20
C LEU A 28 38.84 -2.53 31.64
N GLY A 29 38.80 -3.72 32.23
CA GLY A 29 37.88 -4.78 31.85
C GLY A 29 36.41 -4.35 31.99
N LEU A 30 36.06 -3.73 33.12
CA LEU A 30 34.72 -3.21 33.36
C LEU A 30 34.36 -2.11 32.35
N ALA A 31 35.28 -1.17 32.10
CA ALA A 31 35.09 -0.11 31.12
C ALA A 31 34.89 -0.68 29.70
N ALA A 32 35.67 -1.70 29.31
CA ALA A 32 35.52 -2.36 28.02
C ALA A 32 34.15 -3.04 27.87
N ILE A 33 33.65 -3.71 28.91
CA ILE A 33 32.31 -4.32 28.92
C ILE A 33 31.22 -3.24 28.80
N LEU A 34 31.33 -2.15 29.56
CA LEU A 34 30.35 -1.06 29.52
C LEU A 34 30.31 -0.38 28.14
N ILE A 35 31.48 -0.10 27.56
CA ILE A 35 31.58 0.50 26.22
C ILE A 35 31.04 -0.47 25.17
N GLY A 36 31.41 -1.75 25.23
CA GLY A 36 30.93 -2.78 24.31
C GLY A 36 29.41 -2.94 24.37
N SER A 37 28.85 -3.03 25.57
CA SER A 37 27.40 -3.10 25.77
C SER A 37 26.69 -1.83 25.28
N GLY A 38 27.27 -0.65 25.52
CA GLY A 38 26.75 0.61 25.00
C GLY A 38 26.73 0.65 23.47
N LEU A 39 27.80 0.20 22.82
CA LEU A 39 27.90 0.15 21.37
C LEU A 39 26.89 -0.82 20.74
N VAL A 40 26.75 -2.02 21.31
CA VAL A 40 25.73 -2.99 20.88
C VAL A 40 24.33 -2.43 21.04
N PHE A 41 24.04 -1.77 22.16
CA PHE A 41 22.75 -1.14 22.41
C PHE A 41 22.45 -0.04 21.38
N LEU A 42 23.43 0.83 21.10
CA LEU A 42 23.32 1.88 20.09
C LEU A 42 23.09 1.31 18.68
N ILE A 43 23.91 0.35 18.25
CA ILE A 43 23.75 -0.26 16.92
C ILE A 43 22.38 -0.93 16.77
N SER A 44 21.96 -1.68 17.80
CA SER A 44 20.67 -2.37 17.80
C SER A 44 19.50 -1.40 17.68
N HIS A 45 19.54 -0.28 18.41
CA HIS A 45 18.45 0.68 18.43
C HIS A 45 18.45 1.62 17.21
N THR A 46 19.63 1.99 16.70
CA THR A 46 19.77 2.94 15.58
C THR A 46 19.67 2.27 14.22
N PHE A 47 20.07 1.00 14.08
CA PHE A 47 20.13 0.31 12.78
C PHE A 47 19.33 -1.00 12.76
N THR A 48 19.64 -1.96 13.65
CA THR A 48 19.12 -3.33 13.54
C THR A 48 17.60 -3.41 13.71
N ARG A 49 17.04 -2.77 14.75
CA ARG A 49 15.60 -2.79 15.02
C ARG A 49 14.78 -2.05 13.95
N PRO A 50 15.14 -0.81 13.53
CA PRO A 50 14.41 -0.13 12.47
C PRO A 50 14.43 -0.88 11.13
N LEU A 51 15.59 -1.44 10.73
CA LEU A 51 15.68 -2.26 9.52
C LEU A 51 14.78 -3.50 9.60
N GLY A 52 14.72 -4.17 10.74
CA GLY A 52 13.81 -5.29 10.96
C GLY A 52 12.33 -4.88 10.81
N SER A 53 11.96 -3.71 11.32
CA SER A 53 10.59 -3.17 11.16
C SER A 53 10.28 -2.84 9.70
N LEU A 54 11.24 -2.28 8.96
CA LEU A 54 11.08 -1.99 7.54
C LEU A 54 10.89 -3.28 6.74
N VAL A 55 11.68 -4.33 7.01
CA VAL A 55 11.52 -5.64 6.37
C VAL A 55 10.14 -6.24 6.66
N ALA A 56 9.63 -6.10 7.89
CA ALA A 56 8.28 -6.55 8.23
C ALA A 56 7.23 -5.79 7.42
N GLY A 57 7.38 -4.47 7.27
CA GLY A 57 6.49 -3.65 6.43
C GLY A 57 6.55 -4.00 4.95
N VAL A 58 7.73 -4.35 4.41
CA VAL A 58 7.87 -4.83 3.03
C VAL A 58 7.13 -6.15 2.84
N ARG A 59 7.28 -7.11 3.76
CA ARG A 59 6.55 -8.38 3.70
C ARG A 59 5.03 -8.21 3.85
N ALA A 60 4.60 -7.26 4.67
CA ALA A 60 3.19 -6.92 4.81
C ALA A 60 2.63 -6.37 3.49
N LEU A 61 3.37 -5.45 2.85
CA LEU A 61 3.00 -4.92 1.53
C LEU A 61 2.93 -6.01 0.46
N GLU A 62 3.88 -6.94 0.44
CA GLU A 62 3.88 -8.11 -0.47
C GLU A 62 2.64 -8.99 -0.27
N ALA A 63 2.18 -9.14 0.98
CA ALA A 63 0.95 -9.85 1.30
C ALA A 63 -0.33 -9.04 1.02
N GLY A 64 -0.22 -7.80 0.54
CA GLY A 64 -1.34 -6.90 0.25
C GLY A 64 -1.82 -6.06 1.45
N ASP A 65 -1.10 -6.07 2.58
CA ASP A 65 -1.38 -5.19 3.71
C ASP A 65 -0.67 -3.84 3.53
N PHE A 66 -1.42 -2.86 3.03
CA PHE A 66 -0.95 -1.48 2.87
C PHE A 66 -1.03 -0.65 4.16
N HIS A 67 -1.62 -1.18 5.23
CA HIS A 67 -1.89 -0.43 6.46
C HIS A 67 -0.86 -0.69 7.56
N HIS A 68 0.09 -1.59 7.33
CA HIS A 68 1.17 -1.85 8.28
C HIS A 68 1.92 -0.56 8.64
N PRO A 69 2.07 -0.23 9.94
CA PRO A 69 2.69 1.02 10.35
C PRO A 69 4.20 1.00 10.07
N LEU A 70 4.68 2.06 9.42
CA LEU A 70 6.10 2.31 9.21
C LEU A 70 6.48 3.53 10.05
N ASP A 71 7.29 3.30 11.08
CA ASP A 71 7.80 4.39 11.91
C ASP A 71 9.25 4.71 11.48
N PRO A 72 9.50 5.89 10.89
CA PRO A 72 10.84 6.29 10.45
C PRO A 72 11.71 6.65 11.67
N ARG A 73 12.18 5.62 12.37
CA ARG A 73 13.16 5.70 13.47
C ARG A 73 14.53 5.19 13.01
N GLY A 74 15.58 5.56 13.73
CA GLY A 74 16.95 5.08 13.49
C GLY A 74 17.90 6.18 13.06
N GLY A 75 19.03 5.79 12.45
CA GLY A 75 19.95 6.71 11.79
C GLY A 75 19.27 7.43 10.61
N ASP A 76 19.88 8.51 10.13
CA ASP A 76 19.26 9.39 9.13
C ASP A 76 18.95 8.64 7.82
N GLU A 77 19.89 7.82 7.34
CA GLU A 77 19.73 7.04 6.11
C GLU A 77 18.63 5.96 6.24
N VAL A 78 18.50 5.33 7.42
CA VAL A 78 17.47 4.31 7.66
C VAL A 78 16.09 4.95 7.76
N ALA A 79 16.00 6.12 8.41
CA ALA A 79 14.77 6.89 8.47
C ALA A 79 14.37 7.41 7.08
N GLU A 80 15.32 7.90 6.28
CA GLU A 80 15.09 8.33 4.90
C GLU A 80 14.58 7.18 4.03
N LEU A 81 15.22 6.01 4.10
CA LEU A 81 14.79 4.81 3.37
C LEU A 81 13.36 4.40 3.77
N THR A 82 13.05 4.44 5.07
CA THR A 82 11.72 4.13 5.58
C THR A 82 10.66 5.09 5.02
N ARG A 83 10.97 6.39 4.98
CA ARG A 83 10.09 7.40 4.35
C ARG A 83 9.94 7.20 2.85
N ALA A 84 11.03 6.84 2.16
CA ALA A 84 10.98 6.56 0.72
C ALA A 84 10.09 5.36 0.40
N PHE A 85 10.21 4.29 1.19
CA PHE A 85 9.35 3.13 1.08
C PHE A 85 7.87 3.45 1.38
N ASP A 86 7.61 4.26 2.41
CA ASP A 86 6.24 4.69 2.74
C ASP A 86 5.58 5.52 1.61
N ARG A 87 6.36 6.39 0.95
CA ARG A 87 5.91 7.10 -0.26
C ARG A 87 5.60 6.14 -1.40
N MET A 88 6.45 5.15 -1.65
CA MET A 88 6.22 4.14 -2.68
C MET A 88 4.94 3.34 -2.41
N ARG A 89 4.75 2.87 -1.17
CA ARG A 89 3.52 2.18 -0.72
C ARG A 89 2.27 3.01 -1.01
N THR A 90 2.30 4.29 -0.61
CA THR A 90 1.16 5.21 -0.79
C THR A 90 0.88 5.48 -2.26
N SER A 91 1.93 5.64 -3.08
CA SER A 91 1.79 5.79 -4.53
C SER A 91 1.18 4.55 -5.17
N LEU A 92 1.58 3.35 -4.76
CA LEU A 92 1.06 2.10 -5.28
C LEU A 92 -0.44 1.95 -4.96
N LEU A 93 -0.83 2.24 -3.72
CA LEU A 93 -2.23 2.22 -3.29
C LEU A 93 -3.08 3.22 -4.09
N LYS A 94 -2.53 4.42 -4.38
CA LYS A 94 -3.20 5.40 -5.22
C LYS A 94 -3.36 4.89 -6.66
N SER A 95 -2.28 4.40 -7.28
CA SER A 95 -2.32 3.89 -8.65
C SER A 95 -3.30 2.71 -8.81
N GLN A 96 -3.42 1.85 -7.80
CA GLN A 96 -4.41 0.77 -7.81
C GLN A 96 -5.85 1.30 -7.81
N ARG A 97 -6.14 2.32 -7.01
CA ARG A 97 -7.47 2.97 -6.98
C ARG A 97 -7.77 3.66 -8.31
N ASP A 98 -6.81 4.43 -8.82
CA ASP A 98 -6.96 5.14 -10.09
C ASP A 98 -7.19 4.14 -11.26
N LEU A 99 -6.53 2.98 -11.23
CA LEU A 99 -6.74 1.91 -12.21
C LEU A 99 -8.15 1.32 -12.13
N LEU A 100 -8.61 0.98 -10.92
CA LEU A 100 -9.96 0.45 -10.71
C LEU A 100 -11.04 1.44 -11.18
N GLU A 101 -10.87 2.71 -10.85
CA GLU A 101 -11.78 3.78 -11.30
C GLU A 101 -11.76 3.90 -12.84
N SER A 102 -10.59 3.84 -13.45
CA SER A 102 -10.44 3.86 -14.91
C SER A 102 -11.11 2.65 -15.59
N GLU A 103 -10.97 1.45 -15.04
CA GLU A 103 -11.62 0.24 -15.56
C GLU A 103 -13.15 0.31 -15.44
N GLN A 104 -13.67 0.84 -14.33
CA GLN A 104 -15.09 1.10 -14.15
C GLN A 104 -15.61 2.09 -15.20
N LEU A 105 -14.95 3.24 -15.34
CA LEU A 105 -15.32 4.25 -16.34
C LEU A 105 -15.24 3.72 -17.77
N ALA A 106 -14.22 2.94 -18.11
CA ALA A 106 -14.10 2.33 -19.42
C ALA A 106 -15.23 1.32 -19.69
N THR A 107 -15.65 0.57 -18.68
CA THR A 107 -16.77 -0.36 -18.78
C THR A 107 -18.10 0.36 -18.99
N ILE A 108 -18.35 1.41 -18.19
CA ILE A 108 -19.51 2.30 -18.36
C ILE A 108 -19.50 2.92 -19.76
N GLY A 109 -18.34 3.41 -20.24
CA GLY A 109 -18.21 4.00 -21.57
C GLY A 109 -18.54 3.03 -22.70
N ARG A 110 -18.09 1.76 -22.61
CA ARG A 110 -18.44 0.73 -23.60
C ARG A 110 -19.94 0.42 -23.59
N MET A 111 -20.55 0.30 -22.41
CA MET A 111 -21.99 0.06 -22.26
C MET A 111 -22.81 1.24 -22.79
N ALA A 112 -22.46 2.46 -22.40
CA ALA A 112 -23.12 3.68 -22.88
C ALA A 112 -23.04 3.80 -24.40
N SER A 113 -21.92 3.42 -25.02
CA SER A 113 -21.78 3.38 -26.48
C SER A 113 -22.70 2.34 -27.13
N SER A 114 -22.81 1.14 -26.58
CA SER A 114 -23.73 0.10 -27.07
C SER A 114 -25.19 0.53 -26.94
N ILE A 115 -25.57 1.05 -25.76
CA ILE A 115 -26.92 1.53 -25.50
C ILE A 115 -27.25 2.69 -26.44
N SER A 116 -26.33 3.62 -26.68
CA SER A 116 -26.54 4.73 -27.62
C SER A 116 -26.80 4.23 -29.05
N HIS A 117 -26.13 3.15 -29.46
CA HIS A 117 -26.39 2.51 -30.76
C HIS A 117 -27.81 1.94 -30.82
N ASP A 118 -28.23 1.22 -29.78
CA ASP A 118 -29.52 0.54 -29.75
C ASP A 118 -30.70 1.50 -29.56
N LEU A 119 -30.51 2.57 -28.79
CA LEU A 119 -31.46 3.68 -28.69
C LEU A 119 -31.65 4.37 -30.05
N ARG A 120 -30.56 4.59 -30.80
CA ARG A 120 -30.65 5.17 -32.16
C ARG A 120 -31.43 4.25 -33.10
N HIS A 121 -31.20 2.94 -33.02
CA HIS A 121 -31.93 1.96 -33.81
C HIS A 121 -33.44 1.96 -33.49
N SER A 122 -33.77 1.94 -32.20
CA SER A 122 -35.17 1.98 -31.72
C SER A 122 -35.87 3.29 -32.09
N LEU A 123 -35.18 4.43 -31.97
CA LEU A 123 -35.69 5.73 -32.41
C LEU A 123 -35.97 5.78 -33.90
N ALA A 124 -35.08 5.24 -34.73
CA ALA A 124 -35.29 5.19 -36.18
C ALA A 124 -36.54 4.36 -36.53
N ALA A 125 -36.76 3.23 -35.84
CA ALA A 125 -37.97 2.42 -35.99
C ALA A 125 -39.23 3.17 -35.54
N ILE A 126 -39.19 3.86 -34.40
CA ILE A 126 -40.30 4.68 -33.89
C ILE A 126 -40.67 5.77 -34.89
N VAL A 127 -39.68 6.49 -35.42
CA VAL A 127 -39.90 7.56 -36.41
C VAL A 127 -40.51 7.00 -37.69
N ALA A 128 -39.92 5.94 -38.26
CA ALA A 128 -40.43 5.32 -39.49
C ALA A 128 -41.87 4.82 -39.34
N ASN A 129 -42.18 4.12 -38.24
CA ASN A 129 -43.53 3.64 -37.97
C ASN A 129 -44.52 4.79 -37.72
N SER A 130 -44.08 5.87 -37.07
CA SER A 130 -44.89 7.08 -36.89
C SER A 130 -45.17 7.80 -38.21
N GLU A 131 -44.22 7.82 -39.14
CA GLU A 131 -44.42 8.33 -40.49
C GLU A 131 -45.44 7.48 -41.25
N PHE A 132 -45.35 6.15 -41.18
CA PHE A 132 -46.35 5.25 -41.79
C PHE A 132 -47.74 5.42 -41.19
N LEU A 133 -47.87 5.64 -39.88
CA LEU A 133 -49.15 5.89 -39.20
C LEU A 133 -49.90 7.12 -39.73
N CYS A 134 -49.20 8.08 -40.36
CA CYS A 134 -49.80 9.25 -40.99
C CYS A 134 -50.45 8.95 -42.35
N ASP A 135 -50.29 7.76 -42.93
CA ASP A 135 -50.90 7.38 -44.21
C ASP A 135 -52.41 7.13 -44.06
N SER A 136 -53.20 7.86 -44.86
CA SER A 136 -54.67 7.77 -44.89
C SER A 136 -55.23 6.46 -45.46
N HIS A 137 -54.41 5.61 -46.08
CA HIS A 137 -54.85 4.35 -46.70
C HIS A 137 -54.65 3.09 -45.83
N LEU A 138 -54.25 3.23 -44.57
CA LEU A 138 -54.05 2.10 -43.66
C LEU A 138 -55.38 1.42 -43.23
N THR A 139 -55.38 0.09 -43.25
CA THR A 139 -56.43 -0.70 -42.59
C THR A 139 -56.34 -0.58 -41.06
N PRO A 140 -57.43 -0.84 -40.31
CA PRO A 140 -57.41 -0.83 -38.85
C PRO A 140 -56.35 -1.77 -38.24
N VAL A 141 -56.11 -2.92 -38.88
CA VAL A 141 -55.11 -3.90 -38.43
C VAL A 141 -53.69 -3.37 -38.62
N GLN A 142 -53.36 -2.83 -39.79
CA GLN A 142 -52.02 -2.27 -40.06
C GLN A 142 -51.70 -1.08 -39.14
N ARG A 143 -52.71 -0.25 -38.82
CA ARG A 143 -52.55 0.86 -37.88
C ARG A 143 -52.21 0.36 -36.48
N GLU A 144 -52.89 -0.70 -36.02
CA GLU A 144 -52.62 -1.30 -34.72
C GLU A 144 -51.21 -1.92 -34.68
N GLU A 145 -50.79 -2.62 -35.73
CA GLU A 145 -49.44 -3.21 -35.84
C GLU A 145 -48.34 -2.14 -35.72
N LEU A 146 -48.45 -1.04 -36.48
CA LEU A 146 -47.48 0.07 -36.40
C LEU A 146 -47.46 0.74 -35.03
N TYR A 147 -48.62 0.90 -34.39
CA TYR A 147 -48.71 1.44 -33.03
C TYR A 147 -48.04 0.52 -32.00
N GLN A 148 -48.22 -0.79 -32.11
CA GLN A 148 -47.58 -1.77 -31.24
C GLN A 148 -46.06 -1.80 -31.40
N GLU A 149 -45.56 -1.62 -32.62
CA GLU A 149 -44.12 -1.48 -32.90
C GLU A 149 -43.54 -0.22 -32.25
N VAL A 150 -44.20 0.94 -32.41
CA VAL A 150 -43.79 2.18 -31.72
C VAL A 150 -43.75 1.99 -30.21
N ARG A 151 -44.79 1.38 -29.63
CA ARG A 151 -44.87 1.14 -28.18
C ARG A 151 -43.78 0.18 -27.70
N SER A 152 -43.49 -0.87 -28.47
CA SER A 152 -42.42 -1.82 -28.16
C SER A 152 -41.05 -1.15 -28.21
N GLY A 153 -40.79 -0.30 -29.21
CA GLY A 153 -39.56 0.48 -29.30
C GLY A 153 -39.35 1.42 -28.11
N VAL A 154 -40.41 2.10 -27.65
CA VAL A 154 -40.33 2.98 -26.47
C VAL A 154 -40.04 2.19 -25.19
N ASN A 155 -40.71 1.05 -24.98
CA ASN A 155 -40.46 0.20 -23.82
C ASN A 155 -39.00 -0.29 -23.79
N LEU A 156 -38.48 -0.74 -24.93
CA LEU A 156 -37.08 -1.16 -25.05
C LEU A 156 -36.11 -0.02 -24.70
N MET A 157 -36.39 1.21 -25.15
CA MET A 157 -35.56 2.37 -24.78
C MET A 157 -35.59 2.65 -23.27
N THR A 158 -36.75 2.51 -22.62
CA THR A 158 -36.87 2.65 -21.16
C THR A 158 -36.06 1.58 -20.44
N ASP A 159 -36.18 0.31 -20.84
CA ASP A 159 -35.44 -0.80 -20.22
C ASP A 159 -33.92 -0.63 -20.34
N LEU A 160 -33.45 -0.11 -21.49
CA LEU A 160 -32.04 0.18 -21.72
C LEU A 160 -31.52 1.34 -20.84
N ILE A 161 -32.32 2.38 -20.63
CA ILE A 161 -31.97 3.50 -19.75
C ILE A 161 -31.91 3.03 -18.29
N ASP A 162 -32.87 2.23 -17.85
CA ASP A 162 -32.91 1.69 -16.50
C ASP A 162 -31.70 0.78 -16.23
N SER A 163 -31.34 -0.06 -17.21
CA SER A 163 -30.14 -0.91 -17.15
C SER A 163 -28.85 -0.10 -17.01
N LEU A 164 -28.74 1.06 -17.66
CA LEU A 164 -27.59 1.95 -17.54
C LEU A 164 -27.53 2.62 -16.16
N LEU A 165 -28.68 3.03 -15.62
CA LEU A 165 -28.77 3.69 -14.31
C LEU A 165 -28.50 2.72 -13.16
N GLU A 166 -28.84 1.44 -13.30
CA GLU A 166 -28.55 0.41 -12.31
C GLU A 166 -27.04 0.15 -12.18
N PHE A 167 -26.31 0.17 -13.29
CA PHE A 167 -24.84 0.00 -13.31
C PHE A 167 -24.04 1.25 -12.90
N ALA A 168 -24.65 2.43 -13.02
CA ALA A 168 -24.01 3.69 -12.63
C ALA A 168 -24.12 3.99 -11.12
N ARG A 169 -24.85 3.16 -10.36
CA ARG A 169 -24.97 3.22 -8.89
C ARG A 169 -23.99 2.28 -8.22
#